data_AF-A0A7S1QUW5-F1
#
_entry.id   AF-A0A7S1QUW5-F1
#
_cell.length_a   1.000
_cell.length_b   1.000
_cell.length_c   1.000
_cell.angle_alpha   90.00
_cell.angle_beta   90.00
_cell.angle_gamma   90.00
#
_symmetry.space_group_name_H-M   'P 1'
#
loop_
_entity.id
_entity.type
_entity.pdbx_description
1 polymer ?
#
loop_
_entity_poly.entity_id
_entity_poly.type
_entity_poly.pdbx_seq_one_letter_code
_entity_poly.pdbx_strand_id
1 'polypeptide(L)'
;KEFRDELVSGPSLDAHMHDIALAQILETKPEVVPSFMRLSKKYRDLIVDSLRVDLQFSQFLQAEATPANLVVMKEKLKPHRDEGFAFFCFRIFVQMCGKLGQKSLKCSLFMDEPQFQRFRPGLDALQQLRTLDAAQAYNSFLLLRGSKAMS
;
A
#
# COMPACT_ATOMS: atom_id res chain seq x y z
N LYS A 1 13.94 -15.71 25.81
CA LYS A 1 13.08 -14.55 25.52
C LYS A 1 13.50 -14.05 24.16
N GLU A 2 12.63 -14.15 23.17
CA GLU A 2 13.00 -14.06 21.75
C GLU A 2 13.21 -12.60 21.35
N PHE A 3 14.25 -12.33 20.58
CA PHE A 3 14.58 -11.03 19.97
C PHE A 3 13.36 -10.30 19.35
N ARG A 4 12.34 -11.04 18.92
CA ARG A 4 11.06 -10.53 18.39
C ARG A 4 10.23 -9.77 19.43
N ASP A 5 10.22 -10.25 20.68
CA ASP A 5 9.46 -9.64 21.77
C ASP A 5 10.07 -8.29 22.22
N GLU A 6 11.37 -8.09 21.98
CA GLU A 6 12.08 -6.86 22.32
C GLU A 6 11.93 -5.75 21.26
N LEU A 7 11.63 -6.11 20.01
CA LEU A 7 11.51 -5.16 18.90
C LEU A 7 10.18 -4.40 18.89
N VAL A 8 9.11 -5.00 19.44
CA VAL A 8 7.78 -4.40 19.50
C VAL A 8 7.42 -4.12 20.95
N SER A 9 7.62 -2.88 21.39
CA SER A 9 7.16 -2.42 22.70
C SER A 9 5.74 -1.86 22.58
N GLY A 10 4.73 -2.73 22.52
CA GLY A 10 3.33 -2.31 22.30
C GLY A 10 2.30 -3.43 22.53
N PRO A 11 0.99 -3.10 22.52
CA PRO A 11 -0.09 -4.09 22.67
C PRO A 11 0.06 -5.18 21.60
N SER A 12 -0.38 -6.40 21.91
CA SER A 12 -0.23 -7.60 21.07
C SER A 12 -0.56 -7.31 19.60
N LEU A 13 0.48 -7.08 18.79
CA LEU A 13 0.32 -6.89 17.36
C LEU A 13 -0.05 -8.24 16.76
N ASP A 14 -1.26 -8.30 16.19
CA ASP A 14 -1.72 -9.44 15.43
C ASP A 14 -0.89 -9.58 14.14
N ALA A 15 -0.79 -10.79 13.58
CA ALA A 15 -0.08 -11.07 12.34
C ALA A 15 -0.59 -10.23 11.15
N HIS A 16 -1.84 -9.74 11.23
CA HIS A 16 -2.47 -8.85 10.27
C HIS A 16 -1.98 -7.39 10.34
N MET A 17 -1.23 -7.00 11.38
CA MET A 17 -0.74 -5.63 11.59
C MET A 17 0.74 -5.45 11.21
N HIS A 18 1.26 -6.28 10.31
CA HIS A 18 2.69 -6.32 9.96
C HIS A 18 3.27 -4.97 9.50
N ASP A 19 2.46 -4.11 8.87
CA ASP A 19 2.91 -2.84 8.30
C ASP A 19 3.05 -1.78 9.39
N ILE A 20 2.13 -1.80 10.36
CA ILE A 20 2.16 -0.95 11.54
C ILE A 20 3.34 -1.36 12.42
N ALA A 21 3.56 -2.66 12.61
CA ALA A 21 4.71 -3.19 13.33
C ALA A 21 6.04 -2.74 12.69
N LEU A 22 6.14 -2.88 11.36
CA LEU A 22 7.33 -2.46 10.63
C LEU A 22 7.54 -0.93 10.73
N ALA A 23 6.48 -0.13 10.58
CA ALA A 23 6.57 1.32 10.75
C ALA A 23 7.10 1.71 12.14
N GLN A 24 6.58 1.07 13.19
CA GLN A 24 7.04 1.28 14.57
C GLN A 24 8.52 0.92 14.75
N ILE A 25 8.98 -0.21 14.20
CA ILE A 25 10.38 -0.63 14.28
C ILE A 25 11.28 0.38 13.54
N LEU A 26 10.87 0.81 12.34
CA LEU A 26 11.63 1.79 11.55
C LEU A 26 11.73 3.17 12.22
N GLU A 27 10.75 3.54 13.05
CA GLU A 27 10.78 4.78 13.81
C GLU A 27 11.57 4.67 15.12
N THR A 28 11.42 3.56 15.84
CA THR A 28 11.98 3.40 17.19
C THR A 28 13.39 2.83 17.22
N LYS A 29 13.70 1.92 16.29
CA LYS A 29 14.97 1.18 16.23
C LYS A 29 15.45 1.04 14.78
N PRO A 30 15.65 2.14 14.02
CA PRO A 30 16.01 2.06 12.61
C PRO A 30 17.35 1.33 12.36
N GLU A 31 18.24 1.24 13.36
CA GLU A 31 19.50 0.51 13.33
C GLU A 31 19.35 -0.99 12.99
N VAL A 32 18.19 -1.59 13.24
CA VAL A 32 17.91 -3.00 12.89
C VAL A 32 17.64 -3.19 11.40
N VAL A 33 17.43 -2.10 10.66
CA VAL A 33 17.26 -2.09 9.20
C VAL A 33 18.30 -1.15 8.56
N PRO A 34 19.55 -1.60 8.38
CA PRO A 34 20.63 -0.75 7.88
C PRO A 34 20.36 -0.13 6.52
N SER A 35 19.60 -0.81 5.65
CA SER A 35 19.18 -0.27 4.36
C SER A 35 18.30 0.96 4.51
N PHE A 36 17.39 0.99 5.49
CA PHE A 36 16.52 2.13 5.78
C PHE A 36 17.31 3.29 6.40
N MET A 37 18.25 2.99 7.31
CA MET A 37 19.11 4.01 7.95
C MET A 37 19.97 4.80 6.96
N ARG A 38 20.37 4.17 5.85
CA ARG A 38 21.15 4.83 4.78
C ARG A 38 20.33 5.78 3.92
N LEU A 39 19.00 5.77 4.03
CA LEU A 39 18.14 6.65 3.25
C LEU A 39 18.11 8.06 3.81
N SER A 40 17.89 9.05 2.93
CA SER A 40 17.64 10.42 3.35
C SER A 40 16.36 10.51 4.19
N LYS A 41 16.24 11.56 5.02
CA LYS A 41 15.04 11.77 5.86
C LYS A 41 13.75 11.77 5.01
N LYS A 42 13.79 12.40 3.83
CA LYS A 42 12.69 12.42 2.86
C LYS A 42 12.15 11.01 2.57
N TYR A 43 13.04 10.07 2.24
CA TYR A 43 12.63 8.71 1.88
C TYR A 43 12.23 7.87 3.09
N ARG A 44 12.84 8.12 4.24
CA ARG A 44 12.44 7.47 5.50
C ARG A 44 11.01 7.85 5.89
N ASP A 45 10.69 9.14 5.85
CA ASP A 45 9.34 9.66 6.13
C ASP A 45 8.32 9.07 5.12
N LEU A 46 8.65 9.06 3.81
CA LEU A 46 7.79 8.49 2.77
C LEU A 46 7.45 7.02 3.03
N ILE A 47 8.45 6.20 3.36
CA ILE A 47 8.26 4.77 3.64
C ILE A 47 7.35 4.57 4.86
N VAL A 48 7.61 5.28 5.96
CA VAL A 48 6.84 5.17 7.19
C VAL A 48 5.38 5.62 6.98
N ASP A 49 5.17 6.75 6.32
CA ASP A 49 3.81 7.24 6.04
C ASP A 49 3.06 6.29 5.10
N SER A 50 3.75 5.71 4.11
CA SER A 50 3.19 4.73 3.20
C SER A 50 2.80 3.42 3.89
N LEU A 51 3.56 2.98 4.90
CA LEU A 51 3.23 1.81 5.72
C LEU A 51 2.00 2.05 6.61
N ARG A 52 1.76 3.30 7.00
CA ARG A 52 0.62 3.68 7.86
C ARG A 52 -0.68 3.94 7.10
N VAL A 53 -0.68 3.85 5.77
CA VAL A 53 -1.91 3.93 4.97
C VAL A 53 -2.67 2.61 5.12
N ASP A 54 -3.83 2.67 5.77
CA ASP A 54 -4.76 1.55 5.89
C ASP A 54 -5.72 1.51 4.70
N LEU A 55 -5.22 0.94 3.59
CA LEU A 55 -6.02 0.68 2.40
C LEU A 55 -5.86 -0.78 1.96
N GLN A 56 -6.94 -1.54 2.12
CA GLN A 56 -7.03 -2.90 1.59
C GLN A 56 -7.34 -2.85 0.09
N PHE A 57 -6.29 -3.00 -0.74
CA PHE A 57 -6.42 -2.85 -2.19
C PHE A 57 -7.38 -3.88 -2.82
N SER A 58 -7.46 -5.10 -2.28
CA SER A 58 -8.40 -6.11 -2.74
C SER A 58 -9.86 -5.71 -2.53
N GLN A 59 -10.19 -5.14 -1.37
CA GLN A 59 -11.53 -4.61 -1.07
C GLN A 59 -11.85 -3.42 -1.95
N PHE A 60 -10.87 -2.54 -2.18
CA PHE A 60 -11.01 -1.43 -3.12
C PHE A 60 -11.33 -1.92 -4.53
N LEU A 61 -10.59 -2.91 -5.04
CA LEU A 61 -10.87 -3.50 -6.35
C LEU A 61 -12.25 -4.15 -6.43
N GLN A 62 -12.77 -4.68 -5.32
CA GLN A 62 -14.09 -5.30 -5.25
C GLN A 62 -15.23 -4.30 -5.01
N ALA A 63 -14.93 -3.00 -4.90
CA ALA A 63 -15.88 -1.95 -4.53
C ALA A 63 -16.45 -2.11 -3.11
N GLU A 64 -15.73 -2.79 -2.22
CA GLU A 64 -16.07 -2.95 -0.80
C GLU A 64 -15.42 -1.86 0.08
N ALA A 65 -14.50 -1.08 -0.48
CA ALA A 65 -13.92 0.07 0.22
C ALA A 65 -14.88 1.26 0.24
N THR A 66 -14.63 2.22 1.14
CA THR A 66 -15.36 3.49 1.17
C THR A 66 -14.48 4.64 0.65
N PRO A 67 -15.07 5.75 0.17
CA PRO A 67 -14.30 6.96 -0.14
C PRO A 67 -13.43 7.45 1.01
N ALA A 68 -13.86 7.21 2.27
CA ALA A 68 -13.10 7.60 3.45
C ALA A 68 -11.73 6.91 3.53
N ASN A 69 -11.62 5.66 3.07
CA ASN A 69 -10.32 4.96 3.00
C ASN A 69 -9.34 5.69 2.06
N LEU A 70 -9.84 6.27 0.96
CA LEU A 70 -9.02 7.05 0.02
C LEU A 70 -8.65 8.42 0.57
N VAL A 71 -9.50 9.03 1.43
CA VAL A 71 -9.16 10.28 2.14
C VAL A 71 -7.95 10.07 3.03
N VAL A 72 -7.93 8.99 3.82
CA VAL A 72 -6.79 8.66 4.71
C VAL A 72 -5.50 8.49 3.90
N MET A 73 -5.58 7.79 2.76
CA MET A 73 -4.45 7.67 1.83
C MET A 73 -3.99 9.04 1.31
N LYS A 74 -4.92 9.88 0.82
CA LYS A 74 -4.60 11.21 0.27
C LYS A 74 -3.91 12.08 1.32
N GLU A 75 -4.44 12.16 2.53
CA GLU A 75 -3.87 12.99 3.60
C GLU A 75 -2.47 12.53 4.04
N LYS A 76 -2.25 11.21 4.17
CA LYS A 76 -0.92 10.67 4.53
C LYS A 76 0.13 10.84 3.44
N LEU A 77 -0.26 10.80 2.17
CA LEU A 77 0.67 10.89 1.04
C LEU A 77 0.85 12.32 0.51
N LYS A 78 -0.04 13.25 0.86
CA LYS A 78 0.03 14.67 0.47
C LYS A 78 1.37 15.35 0.77
N PRO A 79 2.04 15.14 1.92
CA PRO A 79 3.36 15.72 2.18
C PRO A 79 4.43 15.32 1.16
N HIS A 80 4.27 14.13 0.54
CA HIS A 80 5.21 13.53 -0.40
C HIS A 80 4.88 13.82 -1.87
N ARG A 81 3.80 14.59 -2.13
CA ARG A 81 3.34 14.97 -3.48
C ARG A 81 3.19 13.74 -4.40
N ASP A 82 3.43 13.92 -5.70
CA ASP A 82 3.26 12.87 -6.70
C ASP A 82 4.11 11.61 -6.45
N GLU A 83 5.29 11.80 -5.86
CA GLU A 83 6.19 10.70 -5.50
C GLU A 83 5.55 9.78 -4.44
N GLY A 84 4.80 10.35 -3.50
CA GLY A 84 4.04 9.59 -2.50
C GLY A 84 3.02 8.64 -3.12
N PHE A 85 2.18 9.16 -4.02
CA PHE A 85 1.18 8.35 -4.72
C PHE A 85 1.81 7.31 -5.65
N ALA A 86 2.87 7.69 -6.39
CA ALA A 86 3.60 6.77 -7.26
C ALA A 86 4.23 5.62 -6.46
N PHE A 87 4.92 5.94 -5.36
CA PHE A 87 5.56 4.96 -4.50
C PHE A 87 4.54 4.04 -3.85
N PHE A 88 3.41 4.56 -3.39
CA PHE A 88 2.34 3.73 -2.81
C PHE A 88 1.74 2.75 -3.83
N CYS A 89 1.47 3.20 -5.06
CA CYS A 89 1.00 2.32 -6.14
C CYS A 89 2.05 1.26 -6.48
N PHE A 90 3.33 1.65 -6.53
CA PHE A 90 4.44 0.72 -6.76
C PHE A 90 4.56 -0.32 -5.66
N ARG A 91 4.41 0.08 -4.39
CA ARG A 91 4.39 -0.82 -3.23
C ARG A 91 3.29 -1.87 -3.38
N ILE A 92 2.06 -1.47 -3.69
CA ILE A 92 0.94 -2.40 -3.92
C ILE A 92 1.29 -3.39 -5.04
N PHE A 93 1.83 -2.90 -6.15
CA PHE A 93 2.21 -3.74 -7.29
C PHE A 93 3.26 -4.79 -6.88
N VAL A 94 4.34 -4.36 -6.22
CA VAL A 94 5.41 -5.27 -5.76
C VAL A 94 4.91 -6.27 -4.73
N GLN A 95 4.04 -5.87 -3.80
CA GLN A 95 3.41 -6.79 -2.84
C GLN A 95 2.62 -7.89 -3.54
N MET A 96 1.87 -7.54 -4.59
CA MET A 96 1.12 -8.53 -5.36
C MET A 96 2.04 -9.46 -6.15
N CYS A 97 3.14 -8.97 -6.73
CA CYS A 97 4.17 -9.81 -7.35
C CYS A 97 4.75 -10.83 -6.36
N GLY A 98 4.94 -10.43 -5.09
CA GLY A 98 5.46 -11.29 -4.02
C GLY A 98 4.45 -12.24 -3.38
N LYS A 99 3.15 -12.15 -3.72
CA LYS A 99 2.07 -12.86 -3.03
C LYS A 99 2.22 -14.39 -2.98
N LEU A 100 2.88 -14.99 -3.99
CA LEU A 100 3.13 -16.44 -4.07
C LEU A 100 4.60 -16.81 -3.77
N GLY A 101 5.36 -15.92 -3.11
CA GLY A 101 6.77 -16.13 -2.78
C GLY A 101 7.03 -17.37 -1.90
N GLN A 102 6.06 -17.79 -1.08
CA GLN A 102 6.16 -19.03 -0.29
C GLN A 102 6.16 -20.30 -1.16
N LYS A 103 5.57 -20.26 -2.36
CA LYS A 103 5.52 -21.41 -3.29
C LYS A 103 6.75 -21.46 -4.19
N SER A 104 7.24 -20.30 -4.61
CA SER A 104 8.41 -20.18 -5.48
C SER A 104 9.02 -18.81 -5.33
N LEU A 105 10.35 -18.77 -5.26
CA LEU A 105 11.13 -17.55 -5.35
C LEU A 105 11.43 -17.15 -6.82
N LYS A 106 11.03 -17.98 -7.79
CA LYS A 106 11.27 -17.72 -9.21
C LYS A 106 10.13 -16.88 -9.80
N CYS A 107 10.45 -15.63 -10.11
CA CYS A 107 9.57 -14.65 -10.76
C CYS A 107 8.26 -14.37 -9.99
N SER A 108 7.46 -13.44 -10.52
CA SER A 108 6.10 -13.24 -10.05
C SER A 108 5.19 -14.33 -10.62
N LEU A 109 4.77 -15.27 -9.77
CA LEU A 109 3.77 -16.28 -10.14
C LEU A 109 2.33 -15.76 -10.06
N PHE A 110 2.10 -14.64 -9.37
CA PHE A 110 0.77 -14.09 -9.15
C PHE A 110 0.42 -12.99 -10.15
N MET A 111 1.33 -12.04 -10.37
CA MET A 111 1.11 -10.93 -11.29
C MET A 111 1.48 -11.37 -12.72
N ASP A 112 0.58 -12.12 -13.34
CA ASP A 112 0.58 -12.37 -14.79
C ASP A 112 -0.21 -11.28 -15.54
N GLU A 113 -0.24 -11.35 -16.86
CA GLU A 113 -0.94 -10.37 -17.69
C GLU A 113 -2.46 -10.28 -17.37
N PRO A 114 -3.22 -11.40 -17.27
CA PRO A 114 -4.62 -11.35 -16.87
C PRO A 114 -4.85 -10.69 -15.50
N GLN A 115 -4.02 -11.01 -14.51
CA GLN A 115 -4.13 -10.40 -13.18
C GLN A 115 -3.77 -8.93 -13.23
N PHE A 116 -2.73 -8.54 -13.96
CA PHE A 116 -2.37 -7.13 -14.12
C PHE A 116 -3.52 -6.32 -14.72
N GLN A 117 -4.19 -6.83 -15.75
CA GLN A 117 -5.34 -6.14 -16.37
C GLN A 117 -6.53 -5.98 -15.41
N ARG A 118 -6.69 -6.87 -14.42
CA ARG A 118 -7.70 -6.72 -13.35
C ARG A 118 -7.31 -5.66 -12.32
N PHE A 119 -6.02 -5.52 -12.03
CA PHE A 119 -5.50 -4.62 -11.00
C PHE A 119 -5.29 -3.19 -11.51
N ARG A 120 -4.91 -3.05 -12.78
CA ARG A 120 -4.59 -1.78 -13.43
C ARG A 120 -5.66 -0.69 -13.23
N PRO A 121 -6.97 -0.94 -13.42
CA PRO A 121 -7.99 0.10 -13.20
C PRO A 121 -8.01 0.65 -11.78
N GLY A 122 -7.68 -0.18 -10.79
CA GLY A 122 -7.58 0.26 -9.41
C GLY A 122 -6.34 1.13 -9.18
N LEU A 123 -5.19 0.75 -9.74
CA LEU A 123 -3.97 1.57 -9.67
C LEU A 123 -4.15 2.91 -10.37
N ASP A 124 -4.79 2.92 -11.55
CA ASP A 124 -5.10 4.14 -12.30
C ASP A 124 -6.01 5.07 -11.48
N ALA A 125 -7.02 4.52 -10.80
CA ALA A 125 -7.90 5.29 -9.91
C ALA A 125 -7.15 5.88 -8.70
N LEU A 126 -6.22 5.14 -8.10
CA LEU A 126 -5.39 5.66 -7.01
C LEU A 126 -4.44 6.77 -7.49
N GLN A 127 -3.93 6.69 -8.72
CA GLN A 127 -3.12 7.76 -9.30
C GLN A 127 -3.92 9.05 -9.54
N GLN A 128 -5.23 8.96 -9.79
CA GLN A 128 -6.10 10.12 -9.95
C GLN A 128 -6.29 10.92 -8.65
N LEU A 129 -6.02 10.33 -7.46
CA LEU A 129 -6.06 11.05 -6.19
C LEU A 129 -5.04 12.20 -6.07
N ARG A 130 -4.07 12.25 -6.99
CA ARG A 130 -3.13 13.38 -7.13
C ARG A 130 -3.84 14.68 -7.46
N THR A 131 -4.90 14.61 -8.26
CA THR A 131 -5.61 15.77 -8.80
C THR A 131 -7.06 15.84 -8.36
N LEU A 132 -7.72 14.68 -8.22
CA LEU A 132 -9.11 14.57 -7.85
C LEU A 132 -9.31 14.36 -6.35
N ASP A 133 -10.51 14.68 -5.88
CA ASP A 133 -10.92 14.31 -4.53
C ASP A 133 -11.28 12.83 -4.41
N ALA A 134 -11.16 12.30 -3.20
CA ALA A 134 -11.37 10.89 -2.90
C ALA A 134 -12.71 10.36 -3.42
N ALA A 135 -13.80 11.11 -3.23
CA ALA A 135 -15.11 10.75 -3.73
C ALA A 135 -15.18 10.74 -5.26
N GLN A 136 -14.57 11.72 -5.92
CA GLN A 136 -14.55 11.80 -7.39
C GLN A 136 -13.76 10.64 -7.99
N ALA A 137 -12.54 10.40 -7.51
CA ALA A 137 -11.70 9.29 -7.95
C ALA A 137 -12.39 7.92 -7.72
N TYR A 138 -13.06 7.76 -6.58
CA TYR A 138 -13.81 6.53 -6.30
C TYR A 138 -15.00 6.34 -7.23
N ASN A 139 -15.81 7.39 -7.42
CA ASN A 139 -16.98 7.32 -8.30
C ASN A 139 -16.57 7.05 -9.75
N SER A 140 -15.49 7.67 -10.24
CA SER A 140 -14.94 7.39 -11.57
C SER A 140 -14.53 5.92 -11.72
N PHE A 141 -13.91 5.34 -10.70
CA PHE A 141 -13.58 3.91 -10.67
C PHE A 141 -14.83 3.02 -10.70
N LEU A 142 -15.85 3.33 -9.88
CA LEU A 142 -17.10 2.57 -9.85
C LEU A 142 -17.85 2.62 -11.18
N LEU A 143 -17.91 3.79 -11.82
CA LEU A 143 -18.53 3.95 -13.13
C LEU A 143 -17.82 3.12 -14.21
N LEU A 144 -16.49 3.11 -14.22
CA LEU A 144 -15.69 2.28 -15.13
C LEU A 144 -15.90 0.79 -14.89
N ARG A 145 -16.05 0.37 -13.63
CA ARG A 145 -16.36 -1.03 -13.29
C ARG A 145 -17.77 -1.41 -13.72
N GLY A 146 -18.75 -0.55 -13.46
CA GLY A 146 -20.14 -0.75 -13.82
C GLY A 146 -20.34 -0.87 -15.34
N SER A 147 -19.66 -0.02 -16.13
CA SER A 147 -19.76 -0.10 -17.59
C SER A 147 -19.20 -1.40 -18.16
N LYS A 148 -18.09 -1.91 -17.60
CA LYS A 148 -17.51 -3.20 -18.00
C LYS A 148 -18.35 -4.41 -17.57
N ALA A 149 -19.14 -4.29 -16.50
CA ALA A 149 -20.01 -5.38 -16.05
C ALA A 149 -21.29 -5.49 -16.89
N MET A 150 -21.69 -4.42 -17.59
CA MET A 150 -22.87 -4.38 -18.46
C MET A 150 -22.54 -4.56 -19.95
N SER A 151 -21.26 -4.72 -20.31
CA SER A 151 -20.78 -5.00 -21.67
C SER A 151 -20.40 -6.47 -21.82
#